data_AF-A0A414QAJ6-F1
#
_entry.id   AF-A0A414QAJ6-F1
#
_cell.length_a   1.000
_cell.length_b   1.000
_cell.length_c   1.000
_cell.angle_alpha   90.00
_cell.angle_beta   90.00
_cell.angle_gamma   90.00
#
_symmetry.space_group_name_H-M   'P 1'
#
loop_
_entity.id
_entity.type
_entity.pdbx_description
1 polymer ?
#
loop_
_entity_poly.entity_id
_entity_poly.type
_entity_poly.pdbx_seq_one_letter_code
_entity_poly.pdbx_strand_id
1 'polypeptide(L)'
;MENLNIALLLMIVGMATVFAILLIVIYLGKGLIALVNKYAPEEAAPAKQAANASAAVPGNIMAAISAAVTVVTQGKGKVAKVEKL
;
A
#
# COMPACT_ATOMS: atom_id res chain seq x y z
N MET A 1 32.00 45.58 -13.27
CA MET A 1 31.42 44.41 -13.96
C MET A 1 31.53 43.14 -13.10
N GLU A 2 32.52 43.05 -12.20
CA GLU A 2 32.71 41.91 -11.28
C GLU A 2 31.51 41.60 -10.35
N ASN A 3 30.86 42.61 -9.76
CA ASN A 3 29.78 42.38 -8.78
C ASN A 3 28.54 41.70 -9.38
N LEU A 4 28.26 41.95 -10.66
CA LEU A 4 27.12 41.35 -11.35
C LEU A 4 27.38 39.87 -11.68
N ASN A 5 28.64 39.53 -11.98
CA ASN A 5 29.06 38.14 -12.18
C ASN A 5 29.00 37.34 -10.86
N ILE A 6 29.47 37.92 -9.76
CA ILE A 6 29.37 37.33 -8.42
C ILE A 6 27.90 37.11 -8.03
N ALA A 7 27.04 38.11 -8.24
CA ALA A 7 25.61 37.99 -7.93
C ALA A 7 24.93 36.87 -8.74
N LEU A 8 25.25 36.74 -10.03
CA LEU A 8 24.70 35.70 -10.90
C LEU A 8 25.18 34.30 -10.46
N LEU A 9 26.46 34.18 -10.11
CA LEU A 9 27.05 32.92 -9.62
C LEU A 9 26.38 32.50 -8.31
N LEU A 10 26.20 33.43 -7.38
CA LEU A 10 25.60 33.18 -6.07
C LEU A 10 24.13 32.77 -6.18
N MET A 11 23.40 33.32 -7.15
CA MET A 11 22.04 32.91 -7.49
C MET A 11 21.98 31.46 -7.99
N ILE A 12 22.86 31.09 -8.93
CA ILE A 12 22.91 29.73 -9.48
C ILE A 12 23.33 28.73 -8.41
N VAL A 13 24.33 29.06 -7.60
CA VAL A 13 24.78 28.21 -6.49
C VAL A 13 23.65 28.03 -5.47
N GLY A 14 22.93 29.09 -5.12
CA GLY A 14 21.77 29.02 -4.22
C GLY A 14 20.69 28.07 -4.75
N MET A 15 20.31 28.21 -6.02
CA MET A 15 19.29 27.32 -6.61
C MET A 15 19.79 25.88 -6.77
N ALA A 16 21.03 25.68 -7.22
CA ALA A 16 21.60 24.36 -7.41
C ALA A 16 21.77 23.59 -6.09
N THR A 17 22.19 24.27 -5.02
CA THR A 17 22.33 23.66 -3.69
C THR A 17 20.98 23.27 -3.10
N VAL A 18 19.97 24.15 -3.20
CA VAL A 18 18.60 23.82 -2.79
C VAL A 18 18.07 22.62 -3.56
N PHE A 19 18.24 22.61 -4.89
CA PHE A 19 17.78 21.51 -5.73
C PHE A 19 18.48 20.18 -5.39
N ALA A 20 19.80 20.21 -5.18
CA ALA A 20 20.58 19.04 -4.80
C ALA A 20 20.13 18.46 -3.45
N ILE A 21 19.91 19.31 -2.44
CA ILE A 21 19.42 18.88 -1.12
C ILE A 21 18.04 18.25 -1.24
N LEU A 22 17.12 18.88 -1.98
CA LEU A 22 15.78 18.32 -2.19
C LEU A 22 15.82 16.95 -2.84
N LEU A 23 16.63 16.76 -3.90
CA LEU A 23 16.80 15.45 -4.53
C LEU A 23 17.32 14.41 -3.52
N ILE A 24 18.35 14.75 -2.75
CA ILE A 24 18.93 13.84 -1.74
C ILE A 24 17.86 13.44 -0.72
N VAL A 25 17.11 14.39 -0.18
CA VAL A 25 16.05 14.13 0.83
C VAL A 25 14.96 13.23 0.25
N ILE A 26 14.56 13.43 -1.01
CA ILE A 26 13.55 12.58 -1.67
C ILE A 26 14.06 11.15 -1.82
N TYR A 27 15.31 10.96 -2.28
CA TYR A 27 15.88 9.62 -2.45
C TYR A 27 16.10 8.92 -1.11
N LEU A 28 16.59 9.63 -0.09
CA LEU A 28 16.70 9.09 1.26
C LEU A 28 15.32 8.73 1.84
N GLY A 29 14.32 9.59 1.66
CA GLY A 29 12.94 9.33 2.09
C GLY A 29 12.37 8.06 1.45
N LYS A 30 12.54 7.89 0.13
CA LYS A 30 12.14 6.66 -0.58
C LYS A 30 12.87 5.42 -0.06
N GLY A 31 14.17 5.55 0.22
CA GLY A 31 14.98 4.46 0.79
C GLY A 31 14.52 4.06 2.19
N LEU A 32 14.25 5.05 3.05
CA LEU A 32 13.73 4.82 4.40
C LEU A 32 12.33 4.22 4.38
N ILE A 33 11.44 4.67 3.49
CA ILE A 33 10.11 4.06 3.32
C ILE A 33 10.25 2.60 2.88
N ALA A 34 11.12 2.30 1.92
CA ALA A 34 11.36 0.92 1.48
C ALA A 34 11.95 0.05 2.60
N LEU A 35 12.84 0.62 3.42
CA LEU A 35 13.47 -0.06 4.54
C LEU A 35 12.46 -0.34 5.65
N VAL A 36 11.66 0.65 6.04
CA VAL A 36 10.59 0.50 7.04
C VAL A 36 9.55 -0.50 6.54
N ASN A 37 9.09 -0.41 5.29
CA ASN A 37 8.16 -1.39 4.71
C ASN A 37 8.73 -2.83 4.68
N LYS A 38 10.05 -2.99 4.65
CA LYS A 38 10.70 -4.31 4.64
C LYS A 38 10.92 -4.87 6.05
N TYR A 39 11.25 -4.04 7.03
CA TYR A 39 11.60 -4.47 8.40
C TYR A 39 10.43 -4.40 9.39
N ALA A 40 9.50 -3.48 9.18
CA ALA A 40 8.21 -3.41 9.83
C ALA A 40 7.16 -3.37 8.72
N PRO A 41 6.92 -4.50 8.02
CA PRO A 41 5.79 -4.58 7.09
C PRO A 41 4.56 -4.30 7.94
N GLU A 42 4.03 -3.10 7.80
CA GLU A 42 2.79 -2.66 8.42
C GLU A 42 1.78 -3.78 8.15
N GLU A 43 1.46 -4.50 9.23
CA GLU A 43 0.86 -5.83 9.27
C GLU A 43 -0.15 -5.96 8.16
N ALA A 44 0.28 -6.57 7.04
CA ALA A 44 -0.46 -6.75 5.80
C ALA A 44 -1.76 -5.95 5.79
N ALA A 45 -1.71 -4.62 5.63
CA ALA A 45 -2.92 -3.90 5.25
C ALA A 45 -3.21 -4.48 3.85
N PRO A 46 -4.17 -5.41 3.72
CA PRO A 46 -4.36 -6.09 2.47
C PRO A 46 -4.83 -5.00 1.54
N ALA A 47 -4.06 -4.79 0.48
CA ALA A 47 -4.40 -4.05 -0.71
C ALA A 47 -5.30 -2.82 -0.50
N LYS A 48 -4.80 -1.68 -0.94
CA LYS A 48 -5.66 -0.70 -1.60
C LYS A 48 -6.22 -1.29 -2.92
N GLN A 49 -6.94 -2.41 -2.84
CA GLN A 49 -8.07 -2.78 -3.69
C GLN A 49 -9.31 -2.17 -3.03
N ALA A 50 -9.28 -0.85 -2.86
CA ALA A 50 -10.48 -0.07 -2.55
C ALA A 50 -11.24 0.19 -3.86
N ALA A 51 -11.75 -0.89 -4.45
CA ALA A 51 -12.89 -0.93 -5.34
C ALA A 51 -13.13 -2.41 -5.68
N ASN A 52 -14.17 -3.01 -5.09
CA ASN A 52 -14.66 -4.38 -5.33
C ASN A 52 -13.99 -5.52 -4.55
N ALA A 53 -14.10 -5.47 -3.23
CA ALA A 53 -14.28 -6.69 -2.46
C ALA A 53 -15.34 -6.42 -1.39
N SER A 54 -16.61 -6.52 -1.81
CA SER A 54 -17.70 -6.77 -0.87
C SER A 54 -17.26 -7.94 -0.01
N ALA A 55 -17.15 -7.69 1.30
CA ALA A 55 -16.70 -8.59 2.36
C ALA A 55 -16.68 -10.07 1.93
N ALA A 56 -15.52 -10.54 1.45
CA ALA A 56 -15.33 -11.95 1.17
C ALA A 56 -15.60 -12.70 2.49
N VAL A 57 -16.58 -13.60 2.47
CA VAL A 57 -16.98 -14.37 3.65
C VAL A 57 -15.74 -15.10 4.18
N PRO A 58 -15.32 -14.87 5.45
CA PRO A 58 -14.15 -15.52 6.02
C PRO A 58 -14.20 -17.04 5.81
N GLY A 59 -13.08 -17.65 5.45
CA GLY A 59 -13.00 -19.09 5.11
C GLY A 59 -13.57 -20.01 6.19
N ASN A 60 -13.44 -19.62 7.46
CA ASN A 60 -13.99 -20.34 8.61
C ASN A 60 -15.53 -20.37 8.59
N ILE A 61 -16.18 -19.28 8.14
CA ILE A 61 -17.64 -19.18 8.02
C ILE A 61 -18.12 -20.01 6.82
N MET A 62 -17.42 -19.98 5.68
CA MET A 62 -17.75 -20.84 4.54
C MET A 62 -17.65 -22.33 4.87
N ALA A 63 -16.62 -22.74 5.64
CA ALA A 63 -16.45 -24.11 6.08
C ALA A 63 -17.60 -24.55 7.02
N ALA A 64 -17.98 -23.71 7.97
CA ALA A 64 -19.10 -23.97 8.87
C ALA A 64 -20.44 -24.12 8.12
N ILE A 65 -20.71 -23.24 7.14
CA ILE A 65 -21.93 -23.31 6.32
C ILE A 65 -21.93 -24.59 5.49
N SER A 66 -20.81 -24.93 4.83
CA SER A 66 -20.69 -26.16 4.04
C SER A 66 -20.93 -27.42 4.88
N ALA A 67 -20.38 -27.46 6.10
CA ALA A 67 -20.59 -28.55 7.03
C ALA A 67 -22.06 -28.66 7.46
N ALA A 68 -22.69 -27.53 7.83
CA ALA A 68 -24.09 -27.50 8.21
C ALA A 68 -25.01 -27.96 7.07
N VAL A 69 -24.77 -27.48 5.84
CA VAL A 69 -25.54 -27.90 4.65
C VAL A 69 -25.35 -29.39 4.38
N THR A 70 -24.14 -29.92 4.52
CA THR A 70 -23.86 -31.36 4.38
C THR A 70 -24.64 -32.19 5.40
N VAL A 71 -24.69 -31.75 6.66
CA VAL A 71 -25.44 -32.44 7.73
C VAL A 71 -26.94 -32.41 7.48
N VAL A 72 -27.50 -31.24 7.16
CA VAL A 72 -28.95 -31.06 6.95
C VAL A 72 -29.43 -31.76 5.67
N THR A 73 -28.60 -31.79 4.63
CA THR A 73 -28.96 -32.40 3.33
C THR A 73 -28.49 -33.85 3.19
N GLN A 74 -27.94 -34.44 4.26
CA GLN A 74 -27.37 -35.80 4.25
C GLN A 74 -26.35 -35.99 3.10
N GLY A 75 -25.54 -34.97 2.82
CA GLY A 75 -24.51 -34.99 1.78
C GLY A 75 -24.99 -34.75 0.35
N LYS A 76 -26.27 -34.42 0.14
CA LYS A 76 -26.82 -34.17 -1.21
C LYS A 76 -26.74 -32.72 -1.67
N GLY A 77 -26.64 -31.76 -0.74
CA GLY A 77 -26.58 -30.33 -1.02
C GLY A 77 -25.14 -29.79 -1.12
N LYS A 78 -24.96 -28.75 -1.93
CA LYS A 78 -23.69 -27.99 -2.06
C LYS A 78 -23.97 -26.49 -1.97
N VAL A 79 -23.04 -25.75 -1.36
CA VAL A 79 -23.10 -24.29 -1.27
C VAL A 79 -22.63 -23.70 -2.61
N ALA A 80 -23.54 -23.05 -3.36
CA ALA A 80 -23.24 -22.48 -4.67
C ALA A 80 -22.76 -21.02 -4.59
N LYS A 81 -23.34 -20.22 -3.70
CA LYS A 81 -23.00 -18.80 -3.52
C LYS A 81 -23.40 -18.35 -2.11
N VAL A 82 -22.59 -17.52 -1.48
CA VAL A 82 -22.90 -16.88 -0.20
C VAL A 82 -22.81 -15.38 -0.41
N GLU A 83 -23.91 -14.67 -0.20
CA GLU A 83 -23.98 -13.21 -0.27
C GLU A 83 -24.51 -12.69 1.06
N LYS A 84 -23.97 -11.56 1.48
CA LYS A 84 -24.45 -10.85 2.67
C LYS A 84 -25.65 -10.00 2.26
N LEU A 85 -26.78 -10.20 2.93
CA LEU A 85 -27.95 -9.31 2.84
C LEU A 85 -27.69 -7.99 3.57
#